data_AF-A0AAE0WQV2-F1
#
_entry.id   AF-A0AAE0WQV2-F1
#
_cell.length_a   1.000
_cell.length_b   1.000
_cell.length_c   1.000
_cell.angle_alpha   90.00
_cell.angle_beta   90.00
_cell.angle_gamma   90.00
#
_symmetry.space_group_name_H-M   'P 1'
#
loop_
_entity.id
_entity.type
_entity.pdbx_description
1 polymer ?
#
loop_
_entity_poly.entity_id
_entity_poly.type
_entity_poly.pdbx_seq_one_letter_code
_entity_poly.pdbx_strand_id
1 'polypeptide(L)'
;MGNAAYDALAAIGTRAQLADSPKPVDVLYAFMNDITVKLSQSTSETAEPPKNTSYLYSYGMQGKSTLTHASEKAVESYFQLYHLLIVMATDRPKIAEEANARIKRFLDGERDKTACPNLGHLLVTLLITDTSTSNPVDLTKAIIKEAVTRNVVWMLDARGANMPELSYMEPSETSPYRLQKSFEASKTSYTLLVFAHLMLKTVTDPSPSPTTPTNTTTTTPKNLTEIRTDLFARHGAPPPGAAANLAAEIRNIQRVKTFPAFLMAMDVPMPTQAAFTQFLRGPVREKGARGDGC
;
A
#
# COMPACT_ATOMS: atom_id res chain seq x y z
N MET A 1 -8.16 10.43 31.33
CA MET A 1 -8.96 10.39 30.08
C MET A 1 -8.48 9.34 29.05
N GLY A 2 -7.30 8.70 29.22
CA GLY A 2 -6.70 7.85 28.17
C GLY A 2 -7.23 6.42 27.97
N ASN A 3 -8.16 5.89 28.79
CA ASN A 3 -8.70 4.53 28.57
C ASN A 3 -9.98 4.52 27.73
N ALA A 4 -10.92 5.46 27.98
CA ALA A 4 -12.23 5.45 27.31
C ALA A 4 -12.16 5.47 25.77
N ALA A 5 -11.23 6.23 25.18
CA ALA A 5 -11.07 6.28 23.72
C ALA A 5 -10.48 4.97 23.15
N TYR A 6 -9.56 4.32 23.86
CA TYR A 6 -9.00 3.03 23.47
C TYR A 6 -10.02 1.91 23.63
N ASP A 7 -10.79 1.94 24.71
CA ASP A 7 -11.88 0.99 24.97
C ASP A 7 -12.98 1.14 23.90
N ALA A 8 -13.28 2.37 23.48
CA ALA A 8 -14.20 2.64 22.38
C ALA A 8 -13.69 2.07 21.04
N LEU A 9 -12.40 2.26 20.72
CA LEU A 9 -11.80 1.67 19.52
C LEU A 9 -11.81 0.14 19.56
N ALA A 10 -11.47 -0.47 20.69
CA ALA A 10 -11.56 -1.92 20.87
C ALA A 10 -13.00 -2.43 20.66
N ALA A 11 -13.99 -1.74 21.25
CA ALA A 11 -15.41 -2.07 21.08
C ALA A 11 -15.87 -1.94 19.62
N ILE A 12 -15.40 -0.91 18.89
CA ILE A 12 -15.64 -0.79 17.45
C ILE A 12 -15.04 -1.98 16.71
N GLY A 13 -13.80 -2.37 17.03
CA GLY A 13 -13.15 -3.51 16.40
C GLY A 13 -13.91 -4.83 16.60
N THR A 14 -14.39 -5.10 17.82
CA THR A 14 -15.21 -6.28 18.11
C THR A 14 -16.51 -6.26 17.32
N ARG A 15 -17.21 -5.11 17.26
CA ARG A 15 -18.46 -4.97 16.51
C ARG A 15 -18.26 -5.07 14.99
N ALA A 16 -17.12 -4.59 14.49
CA ALA A 16 -16.71 -4.69 13.11
C ALA A 16 -16.15 -6.08 12.74
N GLN A 17 -16.10 -7.02 13.70
CA GLN A 17 -15.64 -8.40 13.50
C GLN A 17 -14.22 -8.49 12.93
N LEU A 18 -13.33 -7.56 13.32
CA LEU A 18 -11.95 -7.53 12.83
C LEU A 18 -11.08 -8.64 13.42
N ALA A 19 -11.35 -9.02 14.68
CA ALA A 19 -10.74 -10.13 15.40
C ALA A 19 -11.56 -10.43 16.68
N ASP A 20 -11.29 -11.56 17.34
CA ASP A 20 -11.93 -11.93 18.62
C ASP A 20 -11.59 -10.94 19.74
N SER A 21 -10.38 -10.36 19.72
CA SER A 21 -9.93 -9.31 20.64
C SER A 21 -8.98 -8.34 19.92
N PRO A 22 -9.50 -7.41 19.11
CA PRO A 22 -8.67 -6.52 18.30
C PRO A 22 -7.96 -5.50 19.20
N LYS A 23 -6.64 -5.34 19.00
CA LYS A 23 -5.96 -4.19 19.62
C LYS A 23 -6.51 -2.92 18.97
N PRO A 24 -6.69 -1.81 19.71
CA PRO A 24 -7.17 -0.55 19.15
C PRO A 24 -6.42 -0.08 17.90
N VAL A 25 -5.11 -0.35 17.83
CA VAL A 25 -4.27 0.01 16.67
C VAL A 25 -4.61 -0.81 15.41
N ASP A 26 -5.04 -2.08 15.57
CA ASP A 26 -5.41 -2.95 14.45
C ASP A 26 -6.69 -2.44 13.75
N VAL A 27 -7.56 -1.76 14.50
CA VAL A 27 -8.76 -1.10 13.96
C VAL A 27 -8.37 0.03 13.01
N LEU A 28 -7.38 0.85 13.38
CA LEU A 28 -6.87 1.91 12.52
C LEU A 28 -6.17 1.34 11.28
N TYR A 29 -5.39 0.27 11.44
CA TYR A 29 -4.78 -0.43 10.30
C TYR A 29 -5.84 -0.91 9.30
N ALA A 30 -6.92 -1.50 9.80
CA ALA A 30 -8.02 -1.97 8.97
C ALA A 30 -8.72 -0.82 8.24
N PHE A 31 -9.08 0.27 8.95
CA PHE A 31 -9.77 1.40 8.34
C PHE A 31 -8.92 2.16 7.31
N MET A 32 -7.65 2.39 7.60
CA MET A 32 -6.73 3.05 6.66
C MET A 32 -6.49 2.20 5.42
N ASN A 33 -6.38 0.87 5.60
CA ASN A 33 -6.30 -0.06 4.47
C ASN A 33 -7.60 -0.09 3.65
N ASP A 34 -8.77 -0.08 4.30
CA ASP A 34 -10.07 -0.06 3.62
C ASP A 34 -10.27 1.21 2.76
N ILE A 35 -9.86 2.38 3.26
CA ILE A 35 -9.84 3.62 2.46
C ILE A 35 -8.97 3.44 1.20
N THR A 36 -7.77 2.86 1.36
CA THR A 36 -6.84 2.59 0.25
C THR A 36 -7.48 1.66 -0.79
N VAL A 37 -8.16 0.60 -0.33
CA VAL A 37 -8.85 -0.36 -1.20
C VAL A 37 -9.99 0.30 -1.97
N LYS A 38 -10.88 1.02 -1.28
CA LYS A 38 -12.03 1.69 -1.90
C LYS A 38 -11.59 2.74 -2.91
N LEU A 39 -10.56 3.53 -2.58
CA LEU A 39 -10.05 4.56 -3.48
C LEU A 39 -9.40 3.96 -4.75
N SER A 40 -8.70 2.83 -4.61
CA SER A 40 -8.19 2.07 -5.75
C SER A 40 -9.31 1.50 -6.64
N GLN A 41 -10.44 1.08 -6.06
CA GLN A 41 -11.58 0.53 -6.80
C GLN A 41 -12.31 1.63 -7.57
N SER A 42 -12.69 2.75 -6.92
CA SER A 42 -13.42 3.85 -7.56
C SER A 42 -12.67 4.50 -8.72
N THR A 43 -11.33 4.49 -8.68
CA THR A 43 -10.49 5.01 -9.77
C THR A 43 -10.31 4.02 -10.93
N SER A 44 -10.54 2.72 -10.70
CA SER A 44 -10.50 1.70 -11.77
C SER A 44 -11.76 1.69 -12.63
N GLU A 45 -12.93 1.90 -12.03
CA GLU A 45 -14.24 1.91 -12.72
C GLU A 45 -14.40 3.06 -13.73
N THR A 46 -13.66 4.16 -13.55
CA THR A 46 -13.74 5.37 -14.38
C THR A 46 -12.66 5.45 -15.47
N ALA A 47 -11.72 4.50 -15.51
CA ALA A 47 -10.63 4.47 -16.47
C ALA A 47 -10.99 3.82 -17.82
N GLU A 48 -12.14 3.15 -17.94
CA GLU A 48 -12.63 2.62 -19.21
C GLU A 48 -13.45 3.67 -19.98
N PRO A 49 -13.09 4.03 -21.22
CA PRO A 49 -13.93 4.91 -22.03
C PRO A 49 -15.22 4.16 -22.43
N PRO A 50 -16.40 4.79 -22.33
CA PRO A 50 -17.63 4.19 -22.82
C PRO A 50 -17.48 3.91 -24.32
N LYS A 51 -17.81 2.67 -24.74
CA LYS A 51 -17.50 2.15 -26.07
C LYS A 51 -18.18 2.86 -27.24
N ASN A 52 -19.06 3.84 -27.01
CA ASN A 52 -19.82 4.43 -28.10
C ASN A 52 -20.54 5.73 -27.73
N THR A 53 -19.91 6.91 -27.74
CA THR A 53 -20.65 8.20 -27.87
C THR A 53 -19.75 9.43 -28.05
N SER A 54 -19.86 10.10 -29.19
CA SER A 54 -19.39 11.49 -29.38
C SER A 54 -20.24 12.53 -28.65
N TYR A 55 -21.39 12.16 -28.07
CA TYR A 55 -22.33 13.08 -27.41
C TYR A 55 -22.15 13.25 -25.88
N LEU A 56 -21.22 12.54 -25.23
CA LEU A 56 -21.08 12.53 -23.75
C LEU A 56 -19.99 13.44 -23.18
N TYR A 57 -19.38 14.31 -23.99
CA TYR A 57 -18.23 15.12 -23.54
C TYR A 57 -18.55 16.09 -22.39
N SER A 58 -19.80 16.59 -22.24
CA SER A 58 -20.16 17.51 -21.15
C SER A 58 -20.45 16.80 -19.82
N TYR A 59 -21.16 15.66 -19.85
CA TYR A 59 -21.43 14.85 -18.64
C TYR A 59 -20.16 14.18 -18.09
N GLY A 60 -19.23 13.80 -18.98
CA GLY A 60 -17.94 13.22 -18.58
C GLY A 60 -17.01 14.19 -17.83
N MET A 61 -17.16 15.51 -17.99
CA MET A 61 -16.41 16.49 -17.20
C MET A 61 -16.93 16.61 -15.76
N GLN A 62 -18.25 16.58 -15.56
CA GLN A 62 -18.85 16.62 -14.21
C GLN A 62 -18.46 15.38 -13.39
N GLY A 63 -18.54 14.18 -13.98
CA GLY A 63 -18.13 12.95 -13.29
C GLY A 63 -16.63 12.91 -12.90
N LYS A 64 -15.75 13.45 -13.75
CA LYS A 64 -14.30 13.55 -13.47
C LYS A 64 -13.99 14.55 -12.35
N SER A 65 -14.69 15.68 -12.30
CA SER A 65 -14.52 16.69 -11.24
C SER A 65 -15.01 16.16 -9.90
N THR A 66 -16.19 15.52 -9.84
CA THR A 66 -16.73 14.91 -8.61
C THR A 66 -15.84 13.79 -8.08
N LEU A 67 -15.31 12.91 -8.94
CA LEU A 67 -14.38 11.86 -8.52
C LEU A 67 -13.06 12.43 -7.98
N THR A 68 -12.58 13.53 -8.57
CA THR A 68 -11.36 14.21 -8.10
C THR A 68 -11.57 14.73 -6.69
N HIS A 69 -12.67 15.43 -6.43
CA HIS A 69 -13.01 15.90 -5.08
C HIS A 69 -13.24 14.75 -4.09
N ALA A 70 -13.91 13.67 -4.50
CA ALA A 70 -14.09 12.50 -3.64
C ALA A 70 -12.76 11.83 -3.29
N SER A 71 -11.82 11.76 -4.23
CA SER A 71 -10.48 11.23 -4.01
C SER A 71 -9.69 12.11 -3.03
N GLU A 72 -9.73 13.43 -3.21
CA GLU A 72 -9.12 14.39 -2.27
C GLU A 72 -9.70 14.23 -0.86
N LYS A 73 -11.02 14.10 -0.72
CA LYS A 73 -11.66 13.88 0.59
C LYS A 73 -11.32 12.54 1.23
N ALA A 74 -11.16 11.49 0.42
CA ALA A 74 -10.68 10.20 0.92
C ALA A 74 -9.25 10.29 1.45
N VAL A 75 -8.37 11.04 0.76
CA VAL A 75 -7.01 11.30 1.24
C VAL A 75 -7.01 12.11 2.53
N GLU A 76 -7.82 13.18 2.62
CA GLU A 76 -7.98 13.94 3.87
C GLU A 76 -8.43 13.04 5.03
N SER A 77 -9.41 12.16 4.78
CA SER A 77 -9.91 11.21 5.78
C SER A 77 -8.83 10.22 6.23
N TYR A 78 -7.97 9.76 5.32
CA TYR A 78 -6.81 8.95 5.67
C TYR A 78 -5.86 9.70 6.60
N PHE A 79 -5.58 10.98 6.32
CA PHE A 79 -4.70 11.80 7.15
C PHE A 79 -5.26 12.02 8.56
N GLN A 80 -6.58 12.08 8.72
CA GLN A 80 -7.22 12.12 10.05
C GLN A 80 -7.01 10.83 10.83
N LEU A 81 -7.16 9.66 10.20
CA LEU A 81 -6.85 8.37 10.84
C LEU A 81 -5.36 8.22 11.14
N TYR A 82 -4.51 8.71 10.24
CA TYR A 82 -3.06 8.74 10.45
C TYR A 82 -2.67 9.61 11.65
N HIS A 83 -3.30 10.78 11.80
CA HIS A 83 -3.10 11.63 12.97
C HIS A 83 -3.46 10.91 14.27
N LEU A 84 -4.60 10.22 14.31
CA LEU A 84 -4.99 9.42 15.46
C LEU A 84 -3.98 8.29 15.75
N LEU A 85 -3.51 7.60 14.72
CA LEU A 85 -2.51 6.55 14.82
C LEU A 85 -1.19 7.07 15.43
N ILE A 86 -0.74 8.25 14.99
CA ILE A 86 0.46 8.91 15.52
C ILE A 86 0.29 9.34 16.98
N VAL A 87 -0.86 9.90 17.34
CA VAL A 87 -1.18 10.23 18.74
C VAL A 87 -1.11 8.97 19.61
N MET A 88 -1.68 7.86 19.16
CA MET A 88 -1.60 6.59 19.90
C MET A 88 -0.17 6.05 20.03
N ALA A 89 0.61 6.08 18.95
CA ALA A 89 1.98 5.57 18.94
C ALA A 89 2.93 6.42 19.81
N THR A 90 2.70 7.72 19.89
CA THR A 90 3.49 8.64 20.73
C THR A 90 3.08 8.61 22.19
N ASP A 91 1.78 8.46 22.50
CA ASP A 91 1.28 8.36 23.87
C ASP A 91 1.64 7.00 24.52
N ARG A 92 1.79 5.95 23.71
CA ARG A 92 2.15 4.60 24.15
C ARG A 92 3.30 4.05 23.30
N PRO A 93 4.56 4.31 23.68
CA PRO A 93 5.75 3.92 22.89
C PRO A 93 5.80 2.43 22.51
N LYS A 94 5.24 1.55 23.35
CA LYS A 94 5.11 0.13 23.07
C LYS A 94 4.42 -0.18 21.73
N ILE A 95 3.51 0.67 21.25
CA ILE A 95 2.88 0.51 19.95
C ILE A 95 3.92 0.65 18.83
N ALA A 96 4.78 1.68 18.89
CA ALA A 96 5.85 1.86 17.91
C ALA A 96 6.92 0.77 18.03
N GLU A 97 7.26 0.33 19.24
CA GLU A 97 8.17 -0.81 19.47
C GLU A 97 7.66 -2.12 18.84
N GLU A 98 6.37 -2.43 19.04
CA GLU A 98 5.72 -3.60 18.43
C GLU A 98 5.70 -3.50 16.90
N ALA A 99 5.46 -2.30 16.37
CA ALA A 99 5.50 -2.01 14.94
C ALA A 99 6.92 -2.26 14.37
N ASN A 100 7.95 -1.69 15.00
CA ASN A 100 9.36 -1.90 14.62
C ASN A 100 9.74 -3.39 14.66
N ALA A 101 9.37 -4.10 15.72
CA ALA A 101 9.62 -5.53 15.84
C ALA A 101 8.93 -6.33 14.73
N ARG A 102 7.72 -5.95 14.33
CA ARG A 102 6.99 -6.58 13.21
C ARG A 102 7.70 -6.36 11.88
N ILE A 103 8.17 -5.14 11.59
CA ILE A 103 8.92 -4.86 10.36
C ILE A 103 10.23 -5.64 10.32
N LYS A 104 10.94 -5.70 11.46
CA LYS A 104 12.16 -6.48 11.58
C LYS A 104 11.94 -7.97 11.28
N ARG A 105 10.95 -8.61 11.91
CA ARG A 105 10.60 -10.01 11.64
C ARG A 105 10.23 -10.25 10.17
N PHE A 106 9.50 -9.31 9.56
CA PHE A 106 9.19 -9.36 8.13
C PHE A 106 10.47 -9.32 7.27
N LEU A 107 11.42 -8.43 7.57
CA LEU A 107 12.71 -8.38 6.89
C LEU A 107 13.52 -9.66 7.08
N ASP A 108 13.53 -10.21 8.29
CA ASP A 108 14.23 -11.44 8.68
C ASP A 108 13.64 -12.72 8.06
N GLY A 109 12.47 -12.62 7.40
CA GLY A 109 11.91 -13.69 6.57
C GLY A 109 10.57 -14.24 7.03
N GLU A 110 10.02 -13.75 8.15
CA GLU A 110 8.68 -14.12 8.64
C GLU A 110 7.58 -13.44 7.80
N ARG A 111 7.49 -13.82 6.52
CA ARG A 111 6.64 -13.15 5.52
C ARG A 111 5.40 -13.94 5.14
N ASP A 112 5.27 -15.18 5.59
CA ASP A 112 4.15 -16.03 5.24
C ASP A 112 2.80 -15.48 5.73
N LYS A 113 1.71 -16.12 5.29
CA LYS A 113 0.35 -15.68 5.61
C LYS A 113 0.01 -15.80 7.11
N THR A 114 0.75 -16.60 7.88
CA THR A 114 0.55 -16.74 9.33
C THR A 114 1.22 -15.59 10.06
N ALA A 115 2.45 -15.24 9.71
CA ALA A 115 3.21 -14.17 10.34
C ALA A 115 2.76 -12.77 9.87
N CYS A 116 2.40 -12.63 8.59
CA CYS A 116 1.95 -11.37 8.00
C CYS A 116 0.68 -11.57 7.15
N PRO A 117 -0.50 -11.74 7.76
CA PRO A 117 -1.73 -12.08 7.02
C PRO A 117 -2.15 -11.02 5.99
N ASN A 118 -1.90 -9.75 6.26
CA ASN A 118 -2.30 -8.63 5.41
C ASN A 118 -1.14 -7.66 5.17
N LEU A 119 -0.69 -7.53 3.91
CA LEU A 119 0.38 -6.60 3.51
C LEU A 119 -0.04 -5.13 3.57
N GLY A 120 -1.32 -4.81 3.39
CA GLY A 120 -1.83 -3.46 3.58
C GLY A 120 -1.72 -3.01 5.03
N HIS A 121 -2.01 -3.89 6.00
CA HIS A 121 -1.77 -3.58 7.42
C HIS A 121 -0.29 -3.39 7.72
N LEU A 122 0.60 -4.14 7.07
CA LEU A 122 2.05 -3.95 7.19
C LEU A 122 2.47 -2.56 6.69
N LEU A 123 1.91 -2.09 5.57
CA LEU A 123 2.18 -0.76 5.02
C LEU A 123 1.68 0.36 5.95
N VAL A 124 0.51 0.21 6.57
CA VAL A 124 0.05 1.18 7.57
C VAL A 124 0.92 1.13 8.83
N THR A 125 1.40 -0.07 9.22
CA THR A 125 2.33 -0.24 10.35
C THR A 125 3.63 0.56 10.11
N LEU A 126 4.10 0.66 8.86
CA LEU A 126 5.31 1.42 8.53
C LEU A 126 5.23 2.91 8.87
N LEU A 127 4.02 3.49 8.85
CA LEU A 127 3.83 4.91 9.13
C LEU A 127 4.23 5.32 10.55
N ILE A 128 4.35 4.35 11.47
CA ILE A 128 4.75 4.58 12.86
C ILE A 128 6.06 3.88 13.23
N THR A 129 6.80 3.38 12.24
CA THR A 129 8.09 2.72 12.47
C THR A 129 9.23 3.70 12.33
N ASP A 130 10.30 3.44 13.07
CA ASP A 130 11.54 4.19 12.93
C ASP A 130 12.34 3.61 11.74
N THR A 131 12.23 4.29 10.61
CA THR A 131 12.89 3.90 9.36
C THR A 131 14.40 4.08 9.37
N SER A 132 14.98 4.67 10.44
CA SER A 132 16.43 4.77 10.58
C SER A 132 17.12 3.42 10.78
N THR A 133 16.36 2.40 11.22
CA THR A 133 16.90 1.08 11.59
C THR A 133 16.96 0.07 10.45
N SER A 134 16.31 0.34 9.32
CA SER A 134 16.15 -0.61 8.21
C SER A 134 16.36 0.07 6.87
N ASN A 135 17.11 -0.55 5.95
CA ASN A 135 17.27 -0.03 4.59
C ASN A 135 15.90 0.02 3.88
N PRO A 136 15.35 1.21 3.58
CA PRO A 136 14.01 1.33 3.00
C PRO A 136 13.86 0.60 1.66
N VAL A 137 14.94 0.54 0.87
CA VAL A 137 14.96 -0.16 -0.41
C VAL A 137 14.79 -1.67 -0.23
N ASP A 138 15.45 -2.25 0.77
CA ASP A 138 15.39 -3.69 1.01
C ASP A 138 14.01 -4.11 1.55
N LEU A 139 13.40 -3.25 2.36
CA LEU A 139 12.02 -3.42 2.80
C LEU A 139 11.03 -3.36 1.64
N THR A 140 11.13 -2.37 0.76
CA THR A 140 10.26 -2.27 -0.42
C THR A 140 10.42 -3.49 -1.33
N LYS A 141 11.65 -3.95 -1.56
CA LYS A 141 11.92 -5.20 -2.30
C LYS A 141 11.29 -6.42 -1.61
N ALA A 142 11.39 -6.52 -0.28
CA ALA A 142 10.79 -7.60 0.49
C ALA A 142 9.27 -7.63 0.36
N ILE A 143 8.62 -6.46 0.44
CA ILE A 143 7.16 -6.32 0.26
C ILE A 143 6.74 -6.71 -1.15
N ILE A 144 7.44 -6.23 -2.18
CA ILE A 144 7.15 -6.58 -3.58
C ILE A 144 7.33 -8.09 -3.80
N LYS A 145 8.42 -8.67 -3.31
CA LYS A 145 8.70 -10.10 -3.45
C LYS A 145 7.57 -10.94 -2.84
N GLU A 146 7.12 -10.58 -1.64
CA GLU A 146 6.03 -11.27 -0.96
C GLU A 146 4.70 -11.10 -1.70
N ALA A 147 4.39 -9.88 -2.17
CA ALA A 147 3.17 -9.61 -2.93
C ALA A 147 3.11 -10.44 -4.21
N VAL A 148 4.19 -10.47 -5.00
CA VAL A 148 4.26 -11.28 -6.22
C VAL A 148 4.08 -12.77 -5.90
N THR A 149 4.70 -13.26 -4.84
CA THR A 149 4.60 -14.67 -4.40
C THR A 149 3.16 -15.04 -4.04
N ARG A 150 2.46 -14.20 -3.27
CA ARG A 150 1.04 -14.41 -2.93
C ARG A 150 0.14 -14.34 -4.16
N ASN A 151 0.43 -13.41 -5.07
CA ASN A 151 -0.39 -13.20 -6.26
C ASN A 151 -0.29 -14.39 -7.22
N VAL A 152 0.83 -15.10 -7.29
CA VAL A 152 0.94 -16.33 -8.10
C VAL A 152 -0.09 -17.39 -7.67
N VAL A 153 -0.41 -17.50 -6.38
CA VAL A 153 -1.42 -18.44 -5.90
C VAL A 153 -2.80 -18.10 -6.47
N TRP A 154 -3.18 -16.81 -6.40
CA TRP A 154 -4.45 -16.28 -6.92
C TRP A 154 -4.51 -16.26 -8.45
N MET A 155 -3.37 -16.05 -9.11
CA MET A 155 -3.25 -16.05 -10.56
C MET A 155 -3.66 -17.39 -11.17
N LEU A 156 -3.31 -18.50 -10.50
CA LEU A 156 -3.60 -19.86 -10.95
C LEU A 156 -4.91 -20.45 -10.36
N ASP A 157 -5.53 -19.81 -9.36
CA ASP A 157 -6.77 -20.29 -8.75
C ASP A 157 -7.98 -19.93 -9.64
N ALA A 158 -8.93 -20.86 -9.80
CA ALA A 158 -10.14 -20.65 -10.59
C ALA A 158 -11.06 -19.54 -10.05
N ARG A 159 -10.98 -19.24 -8.75
CA ARG A 159 -11.69 -18.13 -8.10
C ARG A 159 -10.91 -16.81 -8.17
N GLY A 160 -9.67 -16.85 -8.66
CA GLY A 160 -8.80 -15.68 -8.83
C GLY A 160 -8.76 -15.22 -10.28
N ALA A 161 -7.55 -15.05 -10.83
CA ALA A 161 -7.40 -14.61 -12.22
C ALA A 161 -7.63 -15.73 -13.25
N ASN A 162 -7.68 -16.99 -12.80
CA ASN A 162 -7.90 -18.17 -13.63
C ASN A 162 -7.02 -18.20 -14.90
N MET A 163 -5.71 -18.07 -14.72
CA MET A 163 -4.71 -18.12 -15.79
C MET A 163 -3.85 -19.40 -15.71
N PRO A 164 -4.46 -20.59 -15.83
CA PRO A 164 -3.75 -21.86 -15.65
C PRO A 164 -2.61 -22.06 -16.66
N GLU A 165 -2.65 -21.39 -17.82
CA GLU A 165 -1.59 -21.42 -18.82
C GLU A 165 -0.23 -20.95 -18.27
N LEU A 166 -0.21 -20.13 -17.21
CA LEU A 166 1.02 -19.68 -16.56
C LEU A 166 1.67 -20.74 -15.68
N SER A 167 1.02 -21.89 -15.46
CA SER A 167 1.61 -23.08 -14.85
C SER A 167 2.67 -23.73 -15.76
N TYR A 168 2.55 -23.57 -17.08
CA TYR A 168 3.51 -24.12 -18.04
C TYR A 168 4.86 -23.42 -17.93
N MET A 169 5.93 -24.19 -17.71
CA MET A 169 7.29 -23.67 -17.62
C MET A 169 7.90 -23.54 -19.02
N GLU A 170 7.95 -22.31 -19.53
CA GLU A 170 8.50 -22.07 -20.87
C GLU A 170 10.01 -22.37 -20.91
N PRO A 171 10.54 -22.94 -22.01
CA PRO A 171 11.95 -23.34 -22.10
C PRO A 171 12.91 -22.15 -22.21
N SER A 172 12.44 -21.03 -22.74
CA SER A 172 13.23 -19.80 -22.88
C SER A 172 13.57 -19.21 -21.51
N GLU A 173 14.78 -18.65 -21.39
CA GLU A 173 15.24 -17.97 -20.18
C GLU A 173 14.34 -16.77 -19.83
N THR A 174 13.88 -16.04 -20.86
CA THR A 174 12.94 -14.94 -20.75
C THR A 174 11.56 -15.32 -21.30
N SER A 175 10.50 -14.81 -20.66
CA SER A 175 9.12 -14.96 -21.16
C SER A 175 8.38 -13.62 -21.06
N PRO A 176 8.33 -12.83 -22.15
CA PRO A 176 7.52 -11.60 -22.20
C PRO A 176 6.04 -11.87 -21.90
N TYR A 177 5.54 -13.03 -22.34
CA TYR A 177 4.18 -13.46 -22.07
C TYR A 177 3.92 -13.61 -20.56
N ARG A 178 4.77 -14.35 -19.84
CA ARG A 178 4.66 -14.52 -18.38
C ARG A 178 4.74 -13.19 -17.66
N LEU A 179 5.69 -12.33 -18.04
CA LEU A 179 5.84 -11.00 -17.44
C LEU A 179 4.56 -10.18 -17.59
N GLN A 180 3.99 -10.14 -18.79
CA GLN A 180 2.78 -9.37 -19.06
C GLN A 180 1.56 -9.97 -18.33
N LYS A 181 1.34 -11.27 -18.46
CA LYS A 181 0.15 -11.92 -17.89
C LYS A 181 0.18 -12.02 -16.37
N SER A 182 1.35 -12.24 -15.77
CA SER A 182 1.47 -12.20 -14.30
C SER A 182 1.21 -10.80 -13.75
N PHE A 183 1.55 -9.75 -14.51
CA PHE A 183 1.19 -8.39 -14.15
C PHE A 183 -0.32 -8.15 -14.22
N GLU A 184 -0.94 -8.52 -15.34
CA GLU A 184 -2.40 -8.38 -15.55
C GLU A 184 -3.20 -9.07 -14.45
N ALA A 185 -2.83 -10.31 -14.09
CA ALA A 185 -3.48 -11.09 -13.03
C ALA A 185 -3.41 -10.43 -11.64
N SER A 186 -2.44 -9.54 -11.44
CA SER A 186 -2.08 -8.99 -10.13
C SER A 186 -2.27 -7.47 -10.05
N LYS A 187 -2.86 -6.86 -11.08
CA LYS A 187 -2.91 -5.40 -11.25
C LYS A 187 -3.48 -4.70 -10.01
N THR A 188 -4.61 -5.18 -9.48
CA THR A 188 -5.25 -4.60 -8.31
C THR A 188 -4.33 -4.59 -7.09
N SER A 189 -3.64 -5.71 -6.83
CA SER A 189 -2.69 -5.80 -5.72
C SER A 189 -1.54 -4.80 -5.88
N TYR A 190 -0.98 -4.68 -7.08
CA TYR A 190 0.10 -3.73 -7.35
C TYR A 190 -0.36 -2.28 -7.24
N THR A 191 -1.55 -1.94 -7.73
CA THR A 191 -2.12 -0.59 -7.56
C THR A 191 -2.22 -0.22 -6.08
N LEU A 192 -2.69 -1.13 -5.22
CA LEU A 192 -2.78 -0.90 -3.78
C LEU A 192 -1.40 -0.69 -3.13
N LEU A 193 -0.38 -1.43 -3.58
CA LEU A 193 0.99 -1.25 -3.08
C LEU A 193 1.57 0.10 -3.46
N VAL A 194 1.42 0.53 -4.72
CA VAL A 194 1.91 1.86 -5.14
C VAL A 194 1.17 2.96 -4.39
N PHE A 195 -0.14 2.81 -4.19
CA PHE A 195 -0.91 3.74 -3.38
C PHE A 195 -0.33 3.89 -1.97
N ALA A 196 -0.15 2.76 -1.29
CA ALA A 196 0.33 2.76 0.08
C ALA A 196 1.78 3.29 0.18
N HIS A 197 2.61 3.01 -0.83
CA HIS A 197 3.96 3.57 -0.96
C HIS A 197 3.95 5.09 -1.12
N LEU A 198 3.06 5.63 -1.96
CA LEU A 198 2.90 7.07 -2.12
C LEU A 198 2.39 7.75 -0.84
N MET A 199 1.47 7.10 -0.12
CA MET A 199 1.02 7.59 1.19
C MET A 199 2.17 7.67 2.17
N LEU A 200 2.97 6.60 2.27
CA LEU A 200 4.16 6.56 3.09
C LEU A 200 5.10 7.71 2.73
N LYS A 201 5.45 7.86 1.44
CA LYS A 201 6.32 8.96 0.98
C LYS A 201 5.76 10.33 1.35
N THR A 202 4.49 10.59 1.07
CA THR A 202 3.85 11.90 1.35
C THR A 202 3.88 12.24 2.85
N VAL A 203 3.78 11.23 3.69
CA VAL A 203 3.78 11.38 5.15
C VAL A 203 5.21 11.53 5.70
N THR A 204 6.18 10.83 5.12
CA THR A 204 7.58 10.85 5.56
C THR A 204 8.42 11.95 4.90
N ASP A 205 7.91 12.59 3.85
CA ASP A 205 8.60 13.67 3.15
C ASP A 205 8.85 14.82 4.13
N PRO A 206 10.11 15.27 4.31
CA PRO A 206 10.44 16.46 5.08
C PRO A 206 9.99 17.71 4.33
N SER A 207 8.68 17.86 4.10
CA SER A 207 8.11 19.12 3.63
C SER A 207 8.41 20.20 4.67
N PRO A 208 8.82 21.41 4.25
CA PRO A 208 9.17 22.51 5.15
C PRO A 208 7.96 22.83 6.03
N SER A 209 8.11 22.60 7.33
CA SER A 209 7.11 23.03 8.30
C SER A 209 7.05 24.56 8.26
N PRO A 210 5.87 25.19 8.24
CA PRO A 210 5.73 26.65 8.22
C PRO A 210 6.33 27.35 9.45
N THR A 211 6.73 26.59 10.47
CA THR A 211 7.37 27.06 11.71
C THR A 211 8.90 26.99 11.71
N THR A 212 9.55 26.47 10.66
CA THR A 212 11.03 26.38 10.61
C THR A 212 11.60 27.48 9.70
N PRO A 213 12.47 28.38 10.21
CA PRO A 213 13.13 29.39 9.39
C PRO A 213 14.00 28.73 8.30
N THR A 214 13.90 29.28 7.09
CA THR A 214 14.25 28.73 5.77
C THR A 214 15.73 28.40 5.50
N ASN A 215 16.58 28.19 6.51
CA ASN A 215 18.04 28.08 6.31
C ASN A 215 18.69 26.76 6.76
N THR A 216 17.94 25.71 7.10
CA THR A 216 18.54 24.40 7.41
C THR A 216 17.95 23.30 6.55
N THR A 217 18.72 22.90 5.55
CA THR A 217 18.57 21.65 4.80
C THR A 217 18.94 20.47 5.71
N THR A 218 18.17 20.24 6.76
CA THR A 218 18.40 19.10 7.67
C THR A 218 17.74 17.87 7.06
N THR A 219 18.54 17.02 6.44
CA THR A 219 18.19 15.74 5.80
C THR A 219 17.78 14.63 6.79
N THR A 220 17.46 14.98 8.04
CA THR A 220 17.16 14.01 9.10
C THR A 220 15.68 13.65 9.05
N PRO A 221 15.32 12.36 9.02
CA PRO A 221 13.93 11.93 9.11
C PRO A 221 13.28 12.46 10.40
N LYS A 222 12.06 13.00 10.30
CA LYS A 222 11.31 13.48 11.46
C LYS A 222 10.96 12.31 12.38
N ASN A 223 11.11 12.48 13.69
CA ASN A 223 10.65 11.48 14.65
C ASN A 223 9.13 11.58 14.87
N LEU A 224 8.51 10.56 15.50
CA LEU A 224 7.06 10.51 15.70
C LEU A 224 6.49 11.71 16.47
N THR A 225 7.27 12.30 17.38
CA THR A 225 6.83 13.48 18.17
C THR A 225 6.78 14.75 17.32
N GLU A 226 7.75 14.91 16.42
CA GLU A 226 7.77 16.01 15.45
C GLU A 226 6.61 15.87 14.45
N ILE A 227 6.42 14.66 13.92
CA ILE A 227 5.29 14.34 13.03
C ILE A 227 3.95 14.65 13.71
N ARG A 228 3.79 14.24 14.98
CA ARG A 228 2.61 14.56 15.77
C ARG A 228 2.37 16.06 15.88
N THR A 229 3.42 16.82 16.17
CA THR A 229 3.34 18.28 16.33
C THR A 229 2.88 18.94 15.03
N ASP A 230 3.44 18.54 13.89
CA ASP A 230 3.05 19.05 12.57
C ASP A 230 1.60 18.67 12.20
N LEU A 231 1.14 17.48 12.61
CA LEU A 231 -0.25 17.05 12.38
C LEU A 231 -1.22 17.82 13.27
N PHE A 232 -0.90 18.07 14.54
CA PHE A 232 -1.71 18.93 15.41
C PHE A 232 -1.84 20.34 14.85
N ALA A 233 -0.74 20.94 14.38
CA ALA A 233 -0.74 22.27 13.78
C ALA A 233 -1.66 22.39 12.55
N ARG A 234 -1.90 21.26 11.86
CA ARG A 234 -2.80 21.17 10.70
C ARG A 234 -4.14 20.54 11.02
N HIS A 235 -4.44 20.27 12.28
CA HIS A 235 -5.65 19.54 12.71
C HIS A 235 -5.85 18.22 11.96
N GLY A 236 -4.77 17.47 11.72
CA GLY A 236 -4.78 16.22 10.97
C GLY A 236 -4.99 16.36 9.47
N ALA A 237 -5.02 17.57 8.90
CA ALA A 237 -5.12 17.78 7.47
C ALA A 237 -3.77 17.47 6.77
N PRO A 238 -3.78 16.97 5.52
CA PRO A 238 -2.55 16.78 4.73
C PRO A 238 -1.78 18.10 4.49
N PRO A 239 -0.49 18.05 4.15
CA PRO A 239 0.24 19.26 3.74
C PRO A 239 -0.47 19.97 2.57
N PRO A 240 -0.32 21.29 2.42
CA PRO A 240 -0.95 22.03 1.33
C PRO A 240 -0.62 21.41 -0.03
N GLY A 241 -1.66 21.16 -0.84
CA GLY A 241 -1.52 20.53 -2.16
C GLY A 241 -1.29 19.02 -2.15
N ALA A 242 -0.93 18.40 -1.03
CA ALA A 242 -0.62 16.97 -0.97
C ALA A 242 -1.85 16.09 -1.31
N ALA A 243 -3.05 16.48 -0.87
CA ALA A 243 -4.28 15.75 -1.21
C ALA A 243 -4.56 15.74 -2.72
N ALA A 244 -4.45 16.91 -3.37
CA ALA A 244 -4.66 17.06 -4.81
C ALA A 244 -3.58 16.35 -5.62
N ASN A 245 -2.31 16.49 -5.22
CA ASN A 245 -1.18 15.83 -5.86
C ASN A 245 -1.32 14.32 -5.77
N LEU A 246 -1.63 13.80 -4.59
CA LEU A 246 -1.81 12.37 -4.41
C LEU A 246 -3.03 11.85 -5.19
N ALA A 247 -4.17 12.55 -5.17
CA ALA A 247 -5.33 12.21 -5.99
C ALA A 247 -5.01 12.21 -7.51
N ALA A 248 -4.09 13.06 -7.96
CA ALA A 248 -3.58 13.01 -9.33
C ALA A 248 -2.68 11.80 -9.57
N GLU A 249 -1.74 11.51 -8.67
CA GLU A 249 -0.86 10.35 -8.77
C GLU A 249 -1.63 9.03 -8.76
N ILE A 250 -2.64 8.89 -7.91
CA ILE A 250 -3.51 7.69 -7.85
C ILE A 250 -4.15 7.39 -9.20
N ARG A 251 -4.58 8.44 -9.94
CA ARG A 251 -5.13 8.27 -11.29
C ARG A 251 -4.06 7.84 -12.30
N ASN A 252 -2.82 8.31 -12.13
CA ASN A 252 -1.70 7.88 -12.97
C ASN A 252 -1.33 6.41 -12.71
N ILE A 253 -1.40 5.94 -11.47
CA ILE A 253 -1.11 4.53 -11.10
C ILE A 253 -2.01 3.56 -11.87
N GLN A 254 -3.28 3.90 -12.11
CA GLN A 254 -4.19 3.04 -12.88
C GLN A 254 -3.72 2.75 -14.32
N ARG A 255 -2.83 3.61 -14.85
CA ARG A 255 -2.21 3.47 -16.17
C ARG A 255 -0.98 2.57 -16.17
N VAL A 256 -0.48 2.18 -14.99
CA VAL A 256 0.63 1.22 -14.86
C VAL A 256 0.14 -0.15 -15.34
N LYS A 257 0.78 -0.67 -16.38
CA LYS A 257 0.41 -1.92 -17.07
C LYS A 257 1.54 -2.94 -17.17
N THR A 258 2.72 -2.61 -16.65
CA THR A 258 3.93 -3.42 -16.79
C THR A 258 4.76 -3.40 -15.51
N PHE A 259 5.52 -4.47 -15.28
CA PHE A 259 6.44 -4.56 -14.14
C PHE A 259 7.48 -3.44 -14.10
N PRO A 260 8.14 -3.04 -15.21
CA PRO A 260 9.08 -1.91 -15.17
C PRO A 260 8.44 -0.61 -14.67
N ALA A 261 7.23 -0.28 -15.15
CA ALA A 261 6.52 0.92 -14.71
C ALA A 261 6.10 0.83 -13.23
N PHE A 262 5.68 -0.36 -12.78
CA PHE A 262 5.35 -0.60 -11.38
C PHE A 262 6.57 -0.48 -10.45
N LEU A 263 7.68 -1.14 -10.78
CA LEU A 263 8.89 -1.09 -9.96
C LEU A 263 9.47 0.33 -9.91
N MET A 264 9.42 1.06 -11.03
CA MET A 264 9.78 2.48 -11.07
C MET A 264 8.90 3.31 -10.13
N ALA A 265 7.59 3.09 -10.11
CA ALA A 265 6.67 3.78 -9.20
C ALA A 265 6.90 3.41 -7.71
N MET A 266 7.51 2.25 -7.45
CA MET A 266 7.93 1.80 -6.13
C MET A 266 9.37 2.19 -5.77
N ASP A 267 10.05 2.99 -6.60
CA ASP A 267 11.46 3.36 -6.43
C ASP A 267 12.43 2.15 -6.38
N VAL A 268 12.09 1.06 -7.07
CA VAL A 268 12.90 -0.17 -7.16
C VAL A 268 13.43 -0.36 -8.59
N PRO A 269 14.74 -0.61 -8.77
CA PRO A 269 15.28 -0.89 -10.09
C PRO A 269 14.75 -2.22 -10.64
N MET A 270 14.41 -2.25 -11.93
CA MET A 270 13.96 -3.46 -12.61
C MET A 270 15.14 -4.44 -12.75
N PRO A 271 15.01 -5.70 -12.27
CA PRO A 271 15.97 -6.76 -12.56
C PRO A 271 16.01 -7.09 -14.05
N THR A 272 16.99 -7.87 -14.50
CA THR A 272 16.98 -8.38 -15.87
C THR A 272 15.70 -9.19 -16.13
N GLN A 273 15.20 -9.18 -17.37
CA GLN A 273 13.99 -9.95 -17.71
C GLN A 273 14.15 -11.45 -17.39
N ALA A 274 15.37 -11.99 -17.56
CA ALA A 274 15.70 -13.37 -17.23
C ALA A 274 15.54 -13.65 -15.72
N ALA A 275 16.18 -12.84 -14.88
CA ALA A 275 16.08 -12.96 -13.43
C ALA A 275 14.63 -12.82 -12.94
N PHE A 276 13.88 -11.87 -13.49
CA PHE A 276 12.49 -11.66 -13.08
C PHE A 276 11.55 -12.76 -13.60
N THR A 277 11.79 -13.30 -14.80
CA THR A 277 11.07 -14.49 -15.31
C THR A 277 11.33 -15.69 -14.40
N GLN A 278 12.57 -15.94 -14.01
CA GLN A 278 12.93 -17.01 -13.08
C GLN A 278 12.27 -16.82 -11.71
N PHE A 279 12.26 -15.57 -11.21
CA PHE A 279 11.57 -15.23 -9.98
C PHE A 279 10.07 -15.56 -10.03
N LEU A 280 9.37 -15.22 -11.12
CA LEU A 280 7.95 -15.58 -11.29
C LEU A 280 7.71 -17.08 -11.39
N ARG A 281 8.67 -17.85 -11.92
CA ARG A 281 8.58 -19.32 -12.02
C ARG A 281 8.76 -20.01 -10.65
N GLY A 282 9.54 -19.43 -9.74
CA GLY A 282 9.84 -20.02 -8.43
C GLY A 282 8.58 -20.40 -7.64
N PRO A 283 7.69 -19.45 -7.32
CA PRO A 283 6.46 -19.73 -6.58
C PRO A 283 5.52 -20.72 -7.28
N VAL A 284 5.50 -20.74 -8.63
CA VAL A 284 4.71 -21.71 -9.40
C VAL A 284 5.25 -23.13 -9.21
N ARG A 285 6.58 -23.31 -9.25
CA ARG A 285 7.23 -24.62 -9.03
C ARG A 285 7.02 -25.13 -7.61
N GLU A 286 7.15 -24.24 -6.62
CA GLU A 286 6.90 -24.58 -5.21
C GLU A 286 5.45 -25.03 -4.99
N LYS A 287 4.48 -24.42 -5.69
CA LYS A 287 3.08 -24.86 -5.66
C LYS A 287 2.89 -26.22 -6.34
N GLY A 288 3.46 -26.42 -7.53
CA GLY A 288 3.40 -27.70 -8.26
C GLY A 288 3.95 -28.86 -7.43
N ALA A 289 5.13 -28.68 -6.81
CA ALA A 289 5.75 -29.68 -5.95
C ALA A 289 4.93 -30.04 -4.69
N ARG A 290 4.05 -29.14 -4.22
CA ARG A 290 3.12 -29.41 -3.11
C ARG A 290 1.78 -30.00 -3.57
N GLY A 291 1.45 -29.89 -4.86
CA GLY A 291 0.22 -30.42 -5.47
C GLY A 291 0.33 -31.86 -5.96
N ASP A 292 1.54 -32.31 -6.32
CA ASP A 292 1.81 -33.69 -6.79
C ASP A 292 1.96 -34.71 -5.62
N GLY A 293 1.56 -34.33 -4.40
CA GLY A 293 1.65 -35.13 -3.18
C GLY A 293 0.30 -35.60 -2.63
N CYS A 294 -0.76 -35.64 -3.45
CA CYS A 294 -2.07 -36.16 -3.06
C CYS A 294 -2.52 -37.24 -4.04
#